data_AF-A0A2D6GC80-F1
#
_entry.id   AF-A0A2D6GC80-F1
#
_cell.length_a   1.000
_cell.length_b   1.000
_cell.length_c   1.000
_cell.angle_alpha   90.00
_cell.angle_beta   90.00
_cell.angle_gamma   90.00
#
_symmetry.space_group_name_H-M   'P 1'
#
loop_
_entity.id
_entity.type
_entity.pdbx_description
1 polymer ?
#
loop_
_entity_poly.entity_id
_entity_poly.type
_entity_poly.pdbx_seq_one_letter_code
_entity_poly.pdbx_strand_id
1 'polypeptide(L)'
;MSDQDFANTSDPLGSPKAGLSSDLDNLAAYVSSLTKTPPSPYRDAGGVLTSEGLAGRAVFESRRCGFCHSGSSFTDGKRHDVGTVKPSSGLGIGQPLAGVGFDTPTLKGVWNTAPYLHDGQASTLEDVLNSDEHIIGDALSAAEMGQLVAYLLQIDDREAAPAAVPVPSSSPWDLIVLASIFAAAITGIRMRSNRLKTIPTSWERPN
;
A
#
# COMPACT_ATOMS: atom_id res chain seq x y z
N MET A 1 -6.20 3.40 -37.11
CA MET A 1 -5.26 4.49 -36.75
C MET A 1 -4.25 4.67 -37.87
N SER A 2 -4.06 5.88 -38.38
CA SER A 2 -3.00 6.20 -39.35
C SER A 2 -1.69 6.59 -38.65
N ASP A 3 -0.58 6.63 -39.40
CA ASP A 3 0.71 7.13 -38.88
C ASP A 3 0.63 8.58 -38.41
N GLN A 4 -0.21 9.40 -39.06
CA GLN A 4 -0.44 10.78 -38.66
C GLN A 4 -1.18 10.86 -37.32
N ASP A 5 -2.21 10.02 -37.13
CA ASP A 5 -2.93 9.93 -35.85
C ASP A 5 -1.99 9.50 -34.72
N PHE A 6 -1.12 8.52 -35.01
CA PHE A 6 -0.09 8.08 -34.07
C PHE A 6 0.88 9.21 -33.74
N ALA A 7 1.41 9.91 -34.73
CA ALA A 7 2.33 11.03 -34.50
C ALA A 7 1.69 12.12 -33.62
N ASN A 8 0.42 12.44 -33.88
CA ASN A 8 -0.35 13.44 -33.13
C ASN A 8 -0.71 13.01 -31.70
N THR A 9 -0.68 11.71 -31.41
CA THR A 9 -1.07 11.14 -30.11
C THR A 9 0.02 10.29 -29.48
N SER A 10 1.28 10.42 -29.92
CA SER A 10 2.37 9.54 -29.48
C SER A 10 2.71 9.66 -28.00
N ASP A 11 2.38 10.78 -27.36
CA ASP A 11 2.46 10.96 -25.92
C ASP A 11 1.46 10.04 -25.18
N PRO A 12 1.93 9.09 -24.33
CA PRO A 12 1.07 8.21 -23.57
C PRO A 12 0.11 8.93 -22.60
N LEU A 13 0.46 10.14 -22.15
CA LEU A 13 -0.35 10.96 -21.24
C LEU A 13 -0.99 12.18 -21.92
N GLY A 14 -0.86 12.27 -23.25
CA GLY A 14 -1.40 13.36 -24.06
C GLY A 14 -2.85 13.12 -24.49
N SER A 15 -3.19 13.61 -25.68
CA SER A 15 -4.54 13.49 -26.25
C SER A 15 -5.01 12.01 -26.32
N PRO A 16 -6.26 11.71 -25.90
CA PRO A 16 -6.79 10.36 -25.97
C PRO A 16 -6.81 9.80 -27.39
N LYS A 17 -6.60 8.48 -27.50
CA LYS A 17 -6.66 7.75 -28.78
C LYS A 17 -8.05 7.22 -29.12
N ALA A 18 -9.03 7.45 -28.24
CA ALA A 18 -10.39 6.97 -28.39
C ALA A 18 -11.02 7.47 -29.71
N GLY A 19 -11.62 6.56 -30.48
CA GLY A 19 -12.28 6.89 -31.76
C GLY A 19 -11.34 6.97 -32.97
N LEU A 20 -10.02 6.85 -32.79
CA LEU A 20 -9.04 6.85 -33.89
C LEU A 20 -8.85 5.45 -34.52
N SER A 21 -9.35 4.40 -33.86
CA SER A 21 -9.28 3.03 -34.35
C SER A 21 -10.30 2.13 -33.67
N SER A 22 -11.25 1.60 -34.44
CA SER A 22 -12.25 0.66 -33.92
C SER A 22 -11.62 -0.54 -33.21
N ASP A 23 -10.50 -1.06 -33.72
CA ASP A 23 -9.84 -2.22 -33.13
C ASP A 23 -9.19 -1.90 -31.78
N LEU A 24 -8.62 -0.70 -31.62
CA LEU A 24 -8.04 -0.26 -30.35
C LEU A 24 -9.14 0.08 -29.34
N ASP A 25 -10.24 0.66 -29.80
CA ASP A 25 -11.41 0.92 -28.95
C ASP A 25 -12.05 -0.39 -28.47
N ASN A 26 -12.16 -1.39 -29.35
CA ASN A 26 -12.65 -2.72 -29.00
C ASN A 26 -11.71 -3.43 -28.00
N LEU A 27 -10.39 -3.32 -28.19
CA LEU A 27 -9.40 -3.86 -27.25
C LEU A 27 -9.49 -3.17 -25.88
N ALA A 28 -9.57 -1.84 -25.86
CA ALA A 28 -9.72 -1.07 -24.63
C ALA A 28 -11.02 -1.42 -23.91
N ALA A 29 -12.13 -1.58 -24.65
CA ALA A 29 -13.41 -2.03 -24.08
C ALA A 29 -13.31 -3.43 -23.48
N TYR A 30 -12.65 -4.38 -24.17
CA TYR A 30 -12.44 -5.73 -23.66
C TYR A 30 -11.60 -5.73 -22.38
N VAL A 31 -10.41 -5.10 -22.39
CA VAL A 31 -9.51 -5.07 -21.22
C VAL A 31 -10.18 -4.36 -20.04
N SER A 32 -10.91 -3.27 -20.28
CA SER A 32 -11.62 -2.55 -19.22
C SER A 32 -12.81 -3.33 -18.65
N SER A 33 -13.31 -4.34 -19.36
CA SER A 33 -14.36 -5.23 -18.85
C SER A 33 -13.84 -6.26 -17.84
N LEU A 34 -12.52 -6.53 -17.83
CA LEU A 34 -11.86 -7.51 -16.97
C LEU A 34 -11.63 -6.94 -15.56
N THR A 35 -12.73 -6.74 -14.83
CA THR A 35 -12.75 -6.06 -13.52
C THR A 35 -12.64 -6.98 -12.32
N LYS A 36 -12.39 -8.28 -12.53
CA LYS A 36 -12.39 -9.30 -11.49
C LYS A 36 -11.09 -10.08 -11.45
N THR A 37 -10.52 -10.16 -10.26
CA THR A 37 -9.42 -11.08 -9.95
C THR A 37 -10.00 -12.45 -9.60
N PRO A 38 -9.46 -13.56 -10.13
CA PRO A 38 -9.90 -14.89 -9.75
C PRO A 38 -9.75 -15.13 -8.23
N PRO A 39 -10.70 -15.87 -7.62
CA PRO A 39 -10.57 -16.38 -6.26
C PRO A 39 -9.19 -16.99 -5.97
N SER A 40 -8.51 -16.55 -4.92
CA SER A 40 -7.29 -17.22 -4.47
C SER A 40 -7.61 -18.64 -4.01
N PRO A 41 -6.85 -19.66 -4.47
CA PRO A 41 -6.96 -21.04 -4.00
C PRO A 41 -6.34 -21.26 -2.61
N TYR A 42 -5.66 -20.25 -2.05
CA TYR A 42 -4.98 -20.33 -0.75
C TYR A 42 -5.87 -19.93 0.44
N ARG A 43 -7.10 -19.49 0.17
CA ARG A 43 -8.13 -19.23 1.20
C ARG A 43 -8.74 -20.55 1.68
N ASP A 44 -9.44 -20.50 2.81
CA ASP A 44 -10.17 -21.67 3.31
C ASP A 44 -11.37 -22.03 2.40
N ALA A 45 -12.04 -23.15 2.71
CA ALA A 45 -13.18 -23.63 1.95
C ALA A 45 -14.38 -22.64 1.93
N GLY A 46 -14.47 -21.75 2.92
CA GLY A 46 -15.46 -20.68 2.98
C GLY A 46 -15.04 -19.42 2.22
N GLY A 47 -13.81 -19.39 1.69
CA GLY A 47 -13.25 -18.20 1.05
C GLY A 47 -12.78 -17.13 2.03
N VAL A 48 -12.60 -17.48 3.29
CA VAL A 48 -12.09 -16.61 4.35
C VAL A 48 -10.58 -16.78 4.45
N LEU A 49 -9.90 -15.78 5.02
CA LEU A 49 -8.48 -15.90 5.34
C LEU A 49 -8.26 -17.06 6.31
N THR A 50 -7.24 -17.87 6.05
CA THR A 50 -6.75 -18.88 7.00
C THR A 50 -6.20 -18.23 8.28
N SER A 51 -5.97 -19.02 9.33
CA SER A 51 -5.31 -18.54 10.56
C SER A 51 -3.98 -17.86 10.28
N GLU A 52 -3.18 -18.44 9.39
CA GLU A 52 -1.89 -17.92 8.94
C GLU A 52 -2.06 -16.65 8.11
N GLY A 53 -3.09 -16.60 7.24
CA GLY A 53 -3.44 -15.40 6.48
C GLY A 53 -3.87 -14.24 7.39
N LEU A 54 -4.64 -14.51 8.44
CA LEU A 54 -5.02 -13.51 9.44
C LEU A 54 -3.80 -12.99 10.22
N ALA A 55 -2.89 -13.87 10.62
CA ALA A 55 -1.62 -13.46 11.25
C ALA A 55 -0.77 -12.63 10.28
N GLY A 56 -0.69 -13.04 9.01
CA GLY A 56 0.03 -12.31 7.97
C GLY A 56 -0.56 -10.94 7.66
N ARG A 57 -1.88 -10.78 7.75
CA ARG A 57 -2.51 -9.46 7.63
C ARG A 57 -2.05 -8.52 8.75
N ALA A 58 -1.93 -9.01 9.98
CA ALA A 58 -1.40 -8.21 11.08
C ALA A 58 0.08 -7.85 10.87
N VAL A 59 0.88 -8.75 10.27
CA VAL A 59 2.26 -8.44 9.84
C VAL A 59 2.24 -7.35 8.76
N PHE A 60 1.42 -7.48 7.73
CA PHE A 60 1.29 -6.50 6.65
C PHE A 60 0.98 -5.08 7.17
N GLU A 61 0.06 -4.98 8.13
CA GLU A 61 -0.32 -3.71 8.76
C GLU A 61 0.83 -3.15 9.62
N SER A 62 1.41 -3.96 10.50
CA SER A 62 2.47 -3.52 11.43
C SER A 62 3.77 -3.16 10.72
N ARG A 63 4.09 -3.84 9.60
CA ARG A 63 5.24 -3.55 8.74
C ARG A 63 4.95 -2.49 7.67
N ARG A 64 3.79 -1.84 7.74
CA ARG A 64 3.39 -0.69 6.92
C ARG A 64 3.43 -0.97 5.41
N CYS A 65 3.20 -2.21 4.98
CA CYS A 65 3.14 -2.58 3.56
C CYS A 65 2.04 -1.79 2.83
N GLY A 66 0.97 -1.45 3.55
CA GLY A 66 -0.10 -0.57 3.10
C GLY A 66 0.29 0.90 2.90
N PHE A 67 1.55 1.29 3.10
CA PHE A 67 2.03 2.63 2.72
C PHE A 67 2.01 2.81 1.19
N CYS A 68 2.50 1.81 0.45
CA CYS A 68 2.43 1.78 -1.02
C CYS A 68 1.29 0.88 -1.50
N HIS A 69 1.11 -0.31 -0.90
CA HIS A 69 0.07 -1.27 -1.31
C HIS A 69 -1.27 -1.01 -0.61
N SER A 70 -1.84 0.17 -0.88
CA SER A 70 -2.98 0.71 -0.14
C SER A 70 -4.32 0.64 -0.91
N GLY A 71 -5.41 1.00 -0.24
CA GLY A 71 -6.72 1.16 -0.88
C GLY A 71 -7.35 -0.15 -1.35
N SER A 72 -8.54 -0.05 -1.95
CA SER A 72 -9.30 -1.22 -2.40
C SER A 72 -8.64 -2.01 -3.53
N SER A 73 -7.66 -1.41 -4.21
CA SER A 73 -6.87 -2.04 -5.27
C SER A 73 -5.50 -2.52 -4.79
N PHE A 74 -5.13 -2.36 -3.51
CA PHE A 74 -3.82 -2.75 -2.99
C PHE A 74 -2.64 -2.12 -3.76
N THR A 75 -2.81 -0.87 -4.18
CA THR A 75 -1.83 -0.03 -4.84
C THR A 75 -2.21 1.43 -4.59
N ASP A 76 -1.22 2.29 -4.39
CA ASP A 76 -1.38 3.74 -4.31
C ASP A 76 -1.36 4.43 -5.68
N GLY A 77 -1.12 3.69 -6.76
CA GLY A 77 -1.02 4.22 -8.12
C GLY A 77 0.16 5.17 -8.33
N LYS A 78 1.18 5.12 -7.46
CA LYS A 78 2.39 5.95 -7.56
C LYS A 78 3.60 5.10 -7.89
N ARG A 79 4.69 5.78 -8.23
CA ARG A 79 6.00 5.20 -8.51
C ARG A 79 6.90 5.24 -7.29
N HIS A 80 7.56 4.12 -7.01
CA HIS A 80 8.53 4.00 -5.94
C HIS A 80 9.75 3.22 -6.41
N ASP A 81 10.93 3.68 -6.01
CA ASP A 81 12.16 2.92 -6.14
C ASP A 81 12.36 2.09 -4.86
N VAL A 82 12.48 0.79 -5.03
CA VAL A 82 12.62 -0.22 -3.96
C VAL A 82 13.92 -1.03 -4.14
N GLY A 83 14.92 -0.43 -4.80
CA GLY A 83 16.25 -1.01 -4.98
C GLY A 83 16.34 -2.03 -6.11
N THR A 84 15.33 -2.10 -6.97
CA THR A 84 15.24 -3.12 -8.04
C THR A 84 15.60 -2.57 -9.41
N VAL A 85 15.81 -1.25 -9.55
CA VAL A 85 16.21 -0.63 -10.81
C VAL A 85 17.60 -1.12 -11.22
N LYS A 86 17.72 -1.61 -12.47
CA LYS A 86 18.98 -2.07 -13.07
C LYS A 86 19.34 -1.21 -14.29
N PRO A 87 20.59 -1.25 -14.77
CA PRO A 87 20.95 -0.66 -16.06
C PRO A 87 20.07 -1.17 -17.22
N SER A 88 19.63 -2.44 -17.16
CA SER A 88 18.72 -3.03 -18.15
C SER A 88 17.26 -2.58 -18.04
N SER A 89 16.87 -1.88 -16.97
CA SER A 89 15.51 -1.36 -16.79
C SER A 89 15.17 -0.22 -17.77
N GLY A 90 16.17 0.37 -18.42
CA GLY A 90 15.97 1.45 -19.39
C GLY A 90 15.54 2.77 -18.75
N LEU A 91 14.75 3.54 -19.49
CA LEU A 91 14.23 4.84 -19.07
C LEU A 91 12.71 4.76 -18.89
N GLY A 92 12.17 5.65 -18.06
CA GLY A 92 10.74 5.94 -18.03
C GLY A 92 10.32 6.83 -19.20
N ILE A 93 9.62 7.93 -18.93
CA ILE A 93 9.24 8.95 -19.92
C ILE A 93 10.49 9.80 -20.27
N GLY A 94 11.49 9.18 -20.89
CA GLY A 94 12.79 9.78 -21.22
C GLY A 94 13.68 10.11 -20.02
N GLN A 95 13.32 9.68 -18.81
CA GLN A 95 14.05 9.96 -17.57
C GLN A 95 14.62 8.69 -16.93
N PRO A 96 15.75 8.77 -16.21
CA PRO A 96 16.27 7.67 -15.42
C PRO A 96 15.23 7.16 -14.41
N LEU A 97 15.25 5.85 -14.17
CA LEU A 97 14.36 5.20 -13.20
C LEU A 97 14.93 5.21 -11.78
N ALA A 98 16.25 5.34 -11.61
CA ALA A 98 16.86 5.38 -10.28
C ALA A 98 16.34 6.59 -9.48
N GLY A 99 15.87 6.33 -8.26
CA GLY A 99 15.21 7.31 -7.38
C GLY A 99 13.75 7.61 -7.73
N VAL A 100 13.20 7.04 -8.80
CA VAL A 100 11.79 7.21 -9.22
C VAL A 100 11.05 5.87 -9.19
N GLY A 101 11.67 4.82 -9.72
CA GLY A 101 11.20 3.45 -9.76
C GLY A 101 9.97 3.20 -10.63
N PHE A 102 9.14 2.25 -10.21
CA PHE A 102 8.02 1.70 -10.99
C PHE A 102 6.71 1.90 -10.26
N ASP A 103 5.59 1.84 -11.00
CA ASP A 103 4.27 1.89 -10.41
C ASP A 103 4.09 0.73 -9.41
N THR A 104 3.56 1.03 -8.22
CA THR A 104 3.21 0.01 -7.23
C THR A 104 2.20 -0.96 -7.87
N PRO A 105 2.53 -2.25 -8.05
CA PRO A 105 1.57 -3.20 -8.60
C PRO A 105 0.43 -3.46 -7.59
N THR A 106 -0.75 -3.79 -8.10
CA THR A 106 -1.80 -4.36 -7.24
C THR A 106 -1.33 -5.69 -6.65
N LEU A 107 -1.66 -5.94 -5.38
CA LEU A 107 -1.43 -7.25 -4.76
C LEU A 107 -2.60 -8.23 -4.95
N LYS A 108 -3.71 -7.78 -5.54
CA LYS A 108 -4.84 -8.66 -5.83
C LYS A 108 -4.45 -9.71 -6.85
N GLY A 109 -4.50 -10.98 -6.45
CA GLY A 109 -4.19 -12.10 -7.32
C GLY A 109 -2.70 -12.38 -7.51
N VAL A 110 -1.83 -11.78 -6.67
CA VAL A 110 -0.37 -11.96 -6.75
C VAL A 110 0.08 -13.42 -6.65
N TRP A 111 -0.78 -14.31 -6.13
CA TRP A 111 -0.55 -15.74 -6.10
C TRP A 111 -0.38 -16.40 -7.49
N ASN A 112 -0.82 -15.74 -8.57
CA ASN A 112 -0.80 -16.30 -9.93
C ASN A 112 0.10 -15.52 -10.91
N THR A 113 1.07 -14.75 -10.41
CA THR A 113 1.82 -13.80 -11.26
C THR A 113 3.34 -13.96 -11.20
N ALA A 114 3.84 -15.06 -10.64
CA ALA A 114 5.28 -15.31 -10.64
C ALA A 114 5.83 -15.45 -12.08
N PRO A 115 7.10 -15.05 -12.34
CA PRO A 115 8.02 -14.40 -11.42
C PRO A 115 7.67 -12.93 -11.15
N TYR A 116 8.22 -12.36 -10.08
CA TYR A 116 7.87 -11.06 -9.54
C TYR A 116 8.87 -9.95 -9.89
N LEU A 117 8.44 -8.70 -9.64
CA LEU A 117 9.12 -7.43 -9.98
C LEU A 117 9.11 -7.14 -11.49
N HIS A 118 9.50 -5.92 -11.87
CA HIS A 118 9.28 -5.35 -13.21
C HIS A 118 10.00 -6.10 -14.35
N ASP A 119 11.04 -6.87 -14.03
CA ASP A 119 11.81 -7.68 -14.98
C ASP A 119 11.78 -9.18 -14.67
N GLY A 120 10.94 -9.61 -13.71
CA GLY A 120 10.87 -11.00 -13.28
C GLY A 120 12.08 -11.50 -12.49
N GLN A 121 12.88 -10.62 -11.89
CA GLN A 121 14.10 -11.01 -11.18
C GLN A 121 13.89 -11.82 -9.89
N ALA A 122 12.69 -11.80 -9.31
CA ALA A 122 12.38 -12.55 -8.08
C ALA A 122 11.51 -13.76 -8.42
N SER A 123 11.95 -14.97 -8.06
CA SER A 123 11.23 -16.19 -8.40
C SER A 123 10.10 -16.49 -7.41
N THR A 124 10.23 -16.01 -6.18
CA THR A 124 9.30 -16.24 -5.08
C THR A 124 8.92 -14.93 -4.38
N LEU A 125 7.86 -14.95 -3.57
CA LEU A 125 7.50 -13.79 -2.75
C LEU A 125 8.54 -13.55 -1.65
N GLU A 126 9.15 -14.62 -1.15
CA GLU A 126 10.26 -14.56 -0.21
C GLU A 126 11.45 -13.80 -0.80
N ASP A 127 11.80 -14.03 -2.07
CA ASP A 127 12.85 -13.28 -2.77
C ASP A 127 12.53 -11.78 -2.85
N VAL A 128 11.25 -11.42 -3.02
CA VAL A 128 10.78 -10.02 -3.04
C VAL A 128 10.88 -9.38 -1.64
N LEU A 129 10.60 -10.15 -0.59
CA LEU A 129 10.53 -9.69 0.79
C LEU A 129 11.89 -9.72 1.51
N ASN A 130 12.91 -10.35 0.92
CA ASN A 130 14.27 -10.39 1.45
C ASN A 130 15.12 -9.16 1.03
N SER A 131 14.47 -8.08 0.59
CA SER A 131 15.12 -6.81 0.21
C SER A 131 14.95 -5.76 1.30
N ASP A 132 16.07 -5.19 1.77
CA ASP A 132 16.10 -4.12 2.77
C ASP A 132 15.54 -2.78 2.25
N GLU A 133 15.43 -2.60 0.93
CA GLU A 133 14.85 -1.39 0.33
C GLU A 133 13.34 -1.51 0.09
N HIS A 134 12.85 -2.75 -0.07
CA HIS A 134 11.41 -3.00 -0.22
C HIS A 134 10.72 -3.12 1.14
N ILE A 135 11.36 -3.74 2.14
CA ILE A 135 10.85 -3.80 3.50
C ILE A 135 11.18 -2.50 4.25
N ILE A 136 10.15 -1.84 4.77
CA ILE A 136 10.32 -0.64 5.59
C ILE A 136 10.67 -1.05 7.03
N GLY A 137 11.94 -0.92 7.41
CA GLY A 137 12.43 -1.15 8.77
C GLY A 137 13.27 -2.42 8.89
N ASP A 138 13.24 -3.06 10.06
CA ASP A 138 14.03 -4.26 10.32
C ASP A 138 13.55 -5.47 9.51
N ALA A 139 14.47 -6.38 9.21
CA ALA A 139 14.17 -7.64 8.54
C ALA A 139 13.06 -8.44 9.23
N LEU A 140 12.28 -9.17 8.44
CA LEU A 140 11.23 -10.05 8.94
C LEU A 140 11.84 -11.28 9.63
N SER A 141 11.29 -11.67 10.77
CA SER A 141 11.56 -12.99 11.32
C SER A 141 11.02 -14.09 10.38
N ALA A 142 11.53 -15.32 10.50
CA ALA A 142 11.06 -16.44 9.69
C ALA A 142 9.55 -16.70 9.85
N ALA A 143 9.00 -16.47 11.05
CA ALA A 143 7.57 -16.60 11.30
C ALA A 143 6.77 -15.49 10.60
N GLU A 144 7.22 -14.23 10.69
CA GLU A 144 6.57 -13.11 10.00
C GLU A 144 6.63 -13.27 8.49
N MET A 145 7.75 -13.74 7.94
CA MET A 145 7.90 -14.02 6.51
C MET A 145 6.85 -15.03 6.03
N GLY A 146 6.76 -16.19 6.68
CA GLY A 146 5.80 -17.23 6.28
C GLY A 146 4.35 -16.76 6.42
N GLN A 147 4.03 -16.02 7.49
CA GLN A 147 2.71 -15.43 7.69
C GLN A 147 2.38 -14.40 6.62
N LEU A 148 3.30 -13.47 6.34
CA LEU A 148 3.11 -12.42 5.34
C LEU A 148 2.91 -13.03 3.94
N VAL A 149 3.74 -14.00 3.55
CA VAL A 149 3.57 -14.74 2.29
C VAL A 149 2.20 -15.42 2.23
N ALA A 150 1.79 -16.09 3.31
CA ALA A 150 0.47 -16.73 3.38
C ALA A 150 -0.68 -15.72 3.21
N TYR A 151 -0.54 -14.50 3.74
CA TYR A 151 -1.52 -13.43 3.53
C TYR A 151 -1.50 -12.91 2.08
N LEU A 152 -0.32 -12.61 1.53
CA LEU A 152 -0.17 -12.11 0.15
C LEU A 152 -0.81 -13.06 -0.86
N LEU A 153 -0.58 -14.38 -0.71
CA LEU A 153 -1.18 -15.39 -1.58
C LEU A 153 -2.72 -15.42 -1.50
N GLN A 154 -3.32 -14.89 -0.43
CA GLN A 154 -4.76 -14.84 -0.22
C GLN A 154 -5.41 -13.50 -0.60
N ILE A 155 -4.65 -12.48 -1.00
CA ILE A 155 -5.22 -11.19 -1.42
C ILE A 155 -5.92 -11.36 -2.76
N ASP A 156 -7.24 -11.20 -2.77
CA ASP A 156 -8.10 -11.16 -3.96
C ASP A 156 -9.25 -10.17 -3.77
N ASP A 157 -10.24 -10.18 -4.65
CA ASP A 157 -11.36 -9.23 -4.60
C ASP A 157 -12.25 -9.33 -3.36
N ARG A 158 -12.13 -10.40 -2.55
CA ARG A 158 -12.86 -10.56 -1.28
C ARG A 158 -12.12 -9.91 -0.11
N GLU A 159 -10.84 -9.59 -0.24
CA GLU A 159 -10.11 -8.92 0.82
C GLU A 159 -10.51 -7.46 0.93
N ALA A 160 -10.75 -7.01 2.16
CA ALA A 160 -11.02 -5.61 2.43
C ALA A 160 -9.77 -4.76 2.16
N ALA A 161 -9.97 -3.49 1.81
CA ALA A 161 -8.86 -2.54 1.70
C ALA A 161 -8.06 -2.51 3.02
N PRO A 162 -6.72 -2.57 2.97
CA PRO A 162 -5.92 -2.41 4.17
C PRO A 162 -6.20 -1.03 4.75
N ALA A 163 -6.24 -0.94 6.09
CA ALA A 163 -6.45 0.34 6.76
C ALA A 163 -5.37 1.33 6.30
N ALA A 164 -5.77 2.56 5.99
CA ALA A 164 -4.81 3.60 5.65
C ALA A 164 -3.85 3.79 6.83
N VAL A 165 -2.55 3.61 6.60
CA VAL A 165 -1.54 3.86 7.64
C VAL A 165 -1.46 5.37 7.83
N PRO A 166 -1.88 5.94 8.98
CA PRO A 166 -1.74 7.37 9.20
C PRO A 166 -0.24 7.70 9.18
N VAL A 167 0.14 8.69 8.37
CA VAL A 167 1.50 9.23 8.40
C VAL A 167 1.67 9.85 9.79
N PRO A 168 2.63 9.40 10.63
CA PRO A 168 2.84 10.03 11.92
C PRO A 168 3.17 11.50 11.67
N SER A 169 2.34 12.36 12.25
CA SER A 169 2.55 13.81 12.29
C SER A 169 3.94 14.07 12.83
N SER A 170 4.76 14.83 12.08
CA SER A 170 6.06 15.31 12.54
C SER A 170 5.95 16.44 13.58
N SER A 171 4.75 16.68 14.12
CA SER A 171 4.55 17.67 15.17
C SER A 171 5.18 17.18 16.49
N PRO A 172 6.10 17.95 17.08
CA PRO A 172 6.70 17.59 18.37
C PRO A 172 5.70 17.54 19.53
N TRP A 173 4.45 18.00 19.34
CA TRP A 173 3.40 18.02 20.36
C TRP A 173 2.59 16.72 20.46
N ASP A 174 2.61 15.86 19.43
CA ASP A 174 1.79 14.63 19.42
C ASP A 174 2.39 13.48 20.26
N LEU A 175 3.68 13.57 20.62
CA LEU A 175 4.35 12.60 21.50
C LEU A 175 3.90 12.66 22.97
N ILE A 176 3.26 13.75 23.39
CA ILE A 176 2.81 13.95 24.78
C ILE A 176 1.48 13.22 25.06
N VAL A 177 0.64 13.04 24.03
CA VAL A 177 -0.69 12.40 24.19
C VAL A 177 -0.56 10.88 24.39
N LEU A 178 0.41 10.22 23.75
CA LEU A 178 0.65 8.77 23.93
C LEU A 178 1.22 8.40 25.31
N ALA A 179 1.92 9.33 25.98
CA ALA A 179 2.45 9.11 27.33
C ALA A 179 1.39 9.26 28.44
N SER A 180 0.19 9.77 28.13
CA SER A 180 -0.86 10.05 29.13
C SER A 180 -1.91 8.94 29.29
N ILE A 181 -1.84 7.86 28.50
CA ILE A 181 -2.79 6.74 28.58
C ILE A 181 -2.31 5.61 29.52
N PHE A 182 -1.06 5.64 30.02
CA PHE A 182 -0.53 4.62 30.93
C PHE A 182 -0.37 5.05 32.41
N ALA A 183 -1.14 6.04 32.87
CA ALA A 183 -1.16 6.43 34.29
C ALA A 183 -2.57 6.65 34.83
N ALA A 184 -3.46 5.66 34.68
CA ALA A 184 -4.74 5.64 35.37
C ALA A 184 -5.16 4.22 35.79
N ALA A 185 -4.22 3.48 36.38
CA ALA A 185 -4.55 2.26 37.12
C ALA A 185 -3.47 1.97 38.15
N ILE A 186 -3.38 2.77 39.22
CA ILE A 186 -2.88 2.38 40.55
C ILE A 186 -3.26 3.50 41.53
N THR A 187 -3.69 3.08 42.73
CA THR A 187 -3.98 3.85 43.95
C THR A 187 -5.25 4.69 44.02
N GLY A 188 -6.25 4.11 44.71
CA GLY A 188 -7.37 4.84 45.30
C GLY A 188 -6.89 5.81 46.36
N ILE A 189 -7.30 7.08 46.21
CA ILE A 189 -7.24 8.09 47.26
C ILE A 189 -8.58 8.80 47.31
N ARG A 190 -9.20 8.75 48.49
CA ARG A 190 -10.48 9.36 48.84
C ARG A 190 -10.27 10.88 48.99
N MET A 191 -10.71 11.69 48.02
CA MET A 191 -10.63 13.16 48.13
C MET A 191 -11.87 13.74 48.81
N ARG A 192 -11.62 14.50 49.89
CA ARG A 192 -12.60 15.34 50.59
C ARG A 192 -13.00 16.52 49.71
N SER A 193 -14.30 16.82 49.70
CA SER A 193 -14.90 18.04 49.14
C SER A 193 -14.16 19.29 49.62
N ASN A 194 -13.63 20.08 48.68
CA ASN A 194 -13.27 21.45 48.94
C ASN A 194 -13.79 22.40 47.85
N ARG A 195 -14.62 23.34 48.31
CA ARG A 195 -15.16 24.56 47.71
C ARG A 195 -14.56 24.99 46.36
N LEU A 196 -15.41 25.01 45.33
CA LEU A 196 -15.16 25.70 44.06
C LEU A 196 -14.91 27.20 44.31
N LYS A 197 -13.71 27.69 43.94
CA LYS A 197 -13.46 29.12 43.74
C LYS A 197 -13.62 29.43 42.26
N THR A 198 -14.47 30.41 41.99
CA THR A 198 -14.83 31.01 40.70
C THR A 198 -13.62 31.51 39.92
N ILE A 199 -13.59 31.24 38.61
CA ILE A 199 -12.60 31.75 37.64
C ILE A 199 -13.13 33.07 37.06
N PRO A 200 -12.34 34.17 36.98
CA PRO A 200 -12.74 35.36 36.25
C PRO A 200 -12.55 35.17 34.73
N THR A 201 -13.59 35.55 33.99
CA THR A 201 -13.62 35.63 32.52
C THR A 201 -13.03 36.95 32.05
N SER A 202 -11.85 36.88 31.45
CA SER A 202 -11.41 37.67 30.29
C SER A 202 -9.97 37.30 30.01
N TRP A 203 -9.53 37.42 28.77
CA TRP A 203 -8.25 38.00 28.33
C TRP A 203 -8.08 37.67 26.84
N GLU A 204 -8.00 38.73 26.07
CA GLU A 204 -7.99 38.78 24.60
C GLU A 204 -6.67 38.27 24.02
N ARG A 205 -6.70 37.77 22.77
CA ARG A 205 -5.51 37.39 21.99
C ARG A 205 -4.91 38.64 21.33
N PRO A 206 -3.57 38.80 21.28
CA PRO A 206 -2.95 39.77 20.38
C PRO A 206 -2.85 39.21 18.96
N ASN A 207 -2.90 40.13 17.98
CA ASN A 207 -2.76 39.93 16.54
C ASN A 207 -1.51 39.16 16.12
#